data_AF-A0A8K0C6M6-F1
#
_entry.id   AF-A0A8K0C6M6-F1
#
_cell.length_a   1.000
_cell.length_b   1.000
_cell.length_c   1.000
_cell.angle_alpha   90.00
_cell.angle_beta   90.00
_cell.angle_gamma   90.00
#
_symmetry.space_group_name_H-M   'P 1'
#
loop_
_entity.id
_entity.type
_entity.pdbx_description
1 polymer ?
#
loop_
_entity_poly.entity_id
_entity_poly.type
_entity_poly.pdbx_seq_one_letter_code
_entity_poly.pdbx_strand_id
1 'polypeptide(L)'
;MLTVLVRIIRFPLKLLLLYCRFIISLPYYFYNMLCGTPDSDEVREWKHQIDHRKSLDKQLKNVGKRFLNERRSGRVSVDAQNRLEHVLKSADASYNYLMEYVRPLLTNNVMLNIFSYERVKKENESLKVEIAKLKTEKQAQKQRFEQTIKSNHQTFLDEQKHFHKKNSELKSYCEFLEKEKDDLKNVKTTHNRHTDPLIAQNIDVNKFKELSYKTKEQRFEETLKTQNILIEDLKLRLENSEKQIENLKLLNRDLAKRNSQQTINENKHDNIQFENEKQKTQECKQQLLDSQQKYEDLQRLRDKQEMELNHRTQQLQKISQEKATLQYNILKYETQIKDCYKEIESLKLQIQDLEQQIKQQHSIIEHQNNEIKTLNKKQTEENLHPIPAPRKSEVGLTQDKGEVYSKKEEHDPTEDTNENENEEEIPYIRECLQKIEDINEDTLKLEKEVDKFSGTTEDKDFYHFQELLIRNIVKLDNVETEGYFIIREKRRMAIRLVQKVIDALKEKAT
;
A
#
# COMPACT_ATOMS: atom_id res chain seq x y z
N MET A 1 -46.98 15.42 20.02
CA MET A 1 -45.66 15.13 20.63
C MET A 1 -45.27 13.66 20.54
N LEU A 2 -46.04 12.72 21.09
CA LEU A 2 -45.73 11.27 21.04
C LEU A 2 -45.65 10.67 19.62
N THR A 3 -46.47 11.12 18.67
CA THR A 3 -46.44 10.69 17.26
C THR A 3 -45.19 11.18 16.51
N VAL A 4 -44.63 12.31 16.94
CA VAL A 4 -43.40 12.91 16.37
C VAL A 4 -42.18 12.17 16.90
N LEU A 5 -42.14 11.87 18.21
CA LEU A 5 -41.13 11.00 18.82
C LEU A 5 -41.08 9.60 18.19
N VAL A 6 -42.23 9.01 17.88
CA VAL A 6 -42.30 7.70 17.20
C VAL A 6 -41.75 7.77 15.77
N ARG A 7 -41.94 8.87 15.04
CA ARG A 7 -41.35 9.06 13.70
C ARG A 7 -39.84 9.31 13.77
N ILE A 8 -39.37 10.06 14.76
CA ILE A 8 -37.96 10.33 15.02
C ILE A 8 -37.20 9.06 15.39
N ILE A 9 -37.83 8.09 16.08
CA ILE A 9 -37.20 6.79 16.42
C ILE A 9 -37.32 5.77 15.27
N ARG A 10 -38.38 5.81 14.45
CA ARG A 10 -38.58 4.85 13.33
C ARG A 10 -37.60 5.04 12.17
N PHE A 11 -37.16 6.27 11.94
CA PHE A 11 -36.24 6.61 10.86
C PHE A 11 -34.82 6.04 11.07
N PRO A 12 -34.17 6.26 12.23
CA PRO A 12 -32.86 5.67 12.51
C PRO A 12 -32.93 4.14 12.64
N LEU A 13 -34.03 3.55 13.13
CA LEU A 13 -34.14 2.08 13.17
C LEU A 13 -34.19 1.44 11.77
N LYS A 14 -34.87 2.09 10.81
CA LYS A 14 -34.87 1.61 9.41
C LYS A 14 -33.51 1.79 8.75
N LEU A 15 -32.84 2.92 9.01
CA LEU A 15 -31.49 3.17 8.52
C LEU A 15 -30.49 2.16 9.12
N LEU A 16 -30.59 1.91 10.42
CA LEU A 16 -29.78 0.91 11.15
C LEU A 16 -30.03 -0.49 10.61
N LEU A 17 -31.27 -0.88 10.34
CA LEU A 17 -31.59 -2.19 9.75
C LEU A 17 -31.10 -2.32 8.31
N LEU A 18 -31.13 -1.24 7.50
CA LEU A 18 -30.53 -1.20 6.16
C LEU A 18 -29.01 -1.29 6.22
N TYR A 19 -28.39 -0.57 7.16
CA TYR A 19 -26.95 -0.56 7.40
C TYR A 19 -26.46 -1.92 7.91
N CYS A 20 -27.17 -2.55 8.85
CA CYS A 20 -26.92 -3.92 9.30
C CYS A 20 -27.09 -4.93 8.17
N ARG A 21 -28.09 -4.79 7.29
CA ARG A 21 -28.24 -5.66 6.12
C ARG A 21 -27.05 -5.55 5.17
N PHE A 22 -26.61 -4.32 4.90
CA PHE A 22 -25.48 -4.03 4.02
C PHE A 22 -24.15 -4.55 4.60
N ILE A 23 -23.92 -4.33 5.91
CA ILE A 23 -22.75 -4.81 6.65
C ILE A 23 -22.76 -6.33 6.85
N ILE A 24 -23.91 -6.99 6.87
CA ILE A 24 -23.94 -8.47 6.95
C ILE A 24 -23.68 -9.09 5.57
N SER A 25 -24.08 -8.44 4.47
CA SER A 25 -23.88 -8.96 3.11
C SER A 25 -22.48 -8.71 2.53
N LEU A 26 -21.83 -7.60 2.89
CA LEU A 26 -20.53 -7.22 2.34
C LEU A 26 -19.38 -8.18 2.75
N PRO A 27 -19.22 -8.54 4.03
CA PRO A 27 -18.16 -9.44 4.47
C PRO A 27 -18.28 -10.82 3.85
N TYR A 28 -19.50 -11.35 3.66
CA TYR A 28 -19.68 -12.68 3.07
C TYR A 28 -19.21 -12.76 1.61
N TYR A 29 -19.43 -11.71 0.82
CA TYR A 29 -18.97 -11.64 -0.57
C TYR A 29 -17.47 -11.29 -0.68
N PHE A 30 -16.98 -10.37 0.15
CA PHE A 30 -15.56 -9.97 0.15
C PHE A 30 -14.65 -11.09 0.68
N TYR A 31 -15.10 -11.84 1.69
CA TYR A 31 -14.35 -12.95 2.28
C TYR A 31 -14.28 -14.17 1.37
N ASN A 32 -15.39 -14.54 0.71
CA ASN A 32 -15.39 -15.60 -0.32
C ASN A 32 -14.55 -15.23 -1.57
N MET A 33 -14.35 -13.94 -1.82
CA MET A 33 -13.52 -13.46 -2.95
C MET A 33 -12.03 -13.42 -2.61
N LEU A 34 -11.65 -13.26 -1.33
CA LEU A 34 -10.25 -13.12 -0.89
C LEU A 34 -9.65 -14.40 -0.30
N CYS A 35 -10.46 -15.27 0.32
CA CYS A 35 -9.98 -16.44 1.05
C CYS A 35 -10.49 -17.72 0.39
N GLY A 36 -9.70 -18.28 -0.52
CA GLY A 36 -9.94 -19.60 -1.07
C GLY A 36 -9.96 -20.66 0.04
N THR A 37 -11.01 -21.50 0.03
CA THR A 37 -11.33 -22.64 0.91
C THR A 37 -11.22 -22.42 2.43
N PRO A 38 -12.34 -22.45 3.17
CA PRO A 38 -12.35 -22.15 4.60
C PRO A 38 -12.15 -23.40 5.45
N ASP A 39 -11.01 -23.52 6.13
CA ASP A 39 -10.82 -24.48 7.23
C ASP A 39 -10.07 -23.88 8.42
N SER A 40 -10.31 -22.60 8.72
CA SER A 40 -9.79 -21.96 9.94
C SER A 40 -10.89 -21.81 11.00
N ASP A 41 -10.52 -22.01 12.26
CA ASP A 41 -11.41 -21.86 13.42
C ASP A 41 -12.04 -20.46 13.52
N GLU A 42 -11.37 -19.45 12.96
CA GLU A 42 -11.90 -18.09 12.83
C GLU A 42 -13.18 -18.02 11.99
N VAL A 43 -13.31 -18.85 10.94
CA VAL A 43 -14.53 -18.92 10.12
C VAL A 43 -15.68 -19.54 10.91
N ARG A 44 -15.40 -20.55 11.75
CA ARG A 44 -16.41 -21.14 12.64
C ARG A 44 -16.90 -20.13 13.67
N GLU A 45 -15.98 -19.35 14.25
CA GLU A 45 -16.32 -18.31 15.21
C GLU A 45 -17.12 -17.17 14.56
N TRP A 46 -16.73 -16.72 13.36
CA TRP A 46 -17.50 -15.75 12.58
C TRP A 46 -18.90 -16.25 12.23
N LYS A 47 -19.03 -17.51 11.83
CA LYS A 47 -20.33 -18.12 11.53
C LYS A 47 -21.21 -18.16 12.79
N HIS A 48 -20.64 -18.54 13.93
CA HIS A 48 -21.34 -18.54 15.21
C HIS A 48 -21.82 -17.13 15.60
N GLN A 49 -21.00 -16.10 15.40
CA GLN A 49 -21.36 -14.70 15.64
C GLN A 49 -22.48 -14.21 14.70
N ILE A 50 -22.43 -14.59 13.42
CA ILE A 50 -23.49 -14.29 12.44
C ILE A 50 -24.81 -14.94 12.85
N ASP A 51 -24.79 -16.20 13.27
CA ASP A 51 -25.99 -16.92 13.68
C ASP A 51 -26.55 -16.42 15.02
N HIS A 52 -25.68 -16.02 15.96
CA HIS A 52 -26.08 -15.30 17.18
C HIS A 52 -26.81 -14.00 16.85
N ARG A 53 -26.34 -13.22 15.87
CA ARG A 53 -27.00 -11.99 15.41
C ARG A 53 -28.34 -12.24 14.74
N LYS A 54 -28.46 -13.29 13.91
CA LYS A 54 -29.76 -13.68 13.34
C LYS A 54 -30.76 -14.06 14.43
N SER A 55 -30.29 -14.72 15.50
CA SER A 55 -31.09 -15.03 16.68
C SER A 55 -31.57 -13.76 17.39
N LEU A 56 -30.67 -12.81 17.65
CA LEU A 56 -31.01 -11.51 18.24
C LEU A 56 -32.00 -10.71 17.39
N ASP A 57 -31.84 -10.66 16.07
CA ASP A 57 -32.80 -9.99 15.16
C ASP A 57 -34.19 -10.65 15.22
N LYS A 58 -34.25 -11.99 15.30
CA LYS A 58 -35.51 -12.72 15.50
C LYS A 58 -36.14 -12.40 16.85
N GLN A 59 -35.35 -12.31 17.92
CA GLN A 59 -35.82 -11.92 19.25
C GLN A 59 -36.34 -10.47 19.25
N LEU A 60 -35.59 -9.53 18.67
CA LEU A 60 -35.97 -8.12 18.58
C LEU A 60 -37.28 -7.94 17.80
N LYS A 61 -37.45 -8.67 16.70
CA LYS A 61 -38.72 -8.69 15.92
C LYS A 61 -39.89 -9.23 16.74
N ASN A 62 -39.67 -10.28 17.53
CA ASN A 62 -40.72 -10.89 18.35
C ASN A 62 -41.11 -10.00 19.54
N VAL A 63 -40.12 -9.44 20.25
CA VAL A 63 -40.33 -8.51 21.36
C VAL A 63 -40.98 -7.23 20.85
N GLY A 64 -40.51 -6.68 19.72
CA GLY A 64 -41.10 -5.49 19.10
C GLY A 64 -42.55 -5.70 18.66
N LYS A 65 -42.90 -6.86 18.09
CA LYS A 65 -44.29 -7.21 17.74
C LYS A 65 -45.18 -7.29 18.98
N ARG A 66 -44.73 -7.94 20.06
CA ARG A 66 -45.49 -8.04 21.31
C ARG A 66 -45.67 -6.69 21.98
N PHE A 67 -44.61 -5.90 22.08
CA PHE A 67 -44.65 -4.54 22.63
C PHE A 67 -45.63 -3.63 21.87
N LEU A 68 -45.66 -3.72 20.53
CA LEU A 68 -46.62 -2.99 19.71
C LEU A 68 -48.07 -3.45 19.93
N ASN A 69 -48.30 -4.73 20.16
CA ASN A 69 -49.63 -5.27 20.47
C ASN A 69 -50.11 -4.86 21.87
N GLU A 70 -49.25 -4.95 22.89
CA GLU A 70 -49.54 -4.52 24.27
C GLU A 70 -49.84 -3.01 24.34
N ARG A 71 -49.08 -2.22 23.58
CA ARG A 71 -49.32 -0.78 23.45
C ARG A 71 -50.66 -0.46 22.79
N ARG A 72 -51.11 -1.26 21.81
CA ARG A 72 -52.45 -1.10 21.21
C ARG A 72 -53.58 -1.47 22.18
N SER A 73 -53.35 -2.38 23.11
CA SER A 73 -54.28 -2.70 24.19
C SER A 73 -54.24 -1.72 25.38
N GLY A 74 -53.41 -0.67 25.33
CA GLY A 74 -53.35 0.37 26.36
C GLY A 74 -52.68 -0.02 27.67
N ARG A 75 -52.08 -1.22 27.76
CA ARG A 75 -51.31 -1.69 28.92
C ARG A 75 -49.98 -2.24 28.44
N VAL A 76 -48.92 -1.45 28.60
CA VAL A 76 -47.55 -1.93 28.39
C VAL A 76 -47.10 -2.55 29.70
N SER A 77 -46.78 -3.83 29.70
CA SER A 77 -46.25 -4.49 30.90
C SER A 77 -44.82 -4.00 31.18
N VAL A 78 -44.48 -3.79 32.46
CA VAL A 78 -43.10 -3.50 32.90
C VAL A 78 -42.15 -4.61 32.44
N ASP A 79 -42.61 -5.85 32.39
CA ASP A 79 -41.85 -6.99 31.87
C ASP A 79 -41.52 -6.85 30.38
N ALA A 80 -42.42 -6.27 29.58
CA ALA A 80 -42.17 -6.06 28.15
C ALA A 80 -41.13 -4.97 27.91
N GLN A 81 -41.08 -3.96 28.78
CA GLN A 81 -40.03 -2.93 28.78
C GLN A 81 -38.67 -3.53 29.17
N ASN A 82 -38.61 -4.29 30.27
CA ASN A 82 -37.37 -4.92 30.74
C ASN A 82 -36.79 -5.90 29.70
N ARG A 83 -37.65 -6.69 29.02
CA ARG A 83 -37.23 -7.58 27.94
C ARG A 83 -36.69 -6.82 26.73
N LEU A 84 -37.31 -5.71 26.36
CA LEU A 84 -36.83 -4.87 25.26
C LEU A 84 -35.47 -4.25 25.60
N GLU A 85 -35.31 -3.73 26.82
CA GLU A 85 -34.05 -3.15 27.29
C GLU A 85 -32.91 -4.18 27.32
N HIS A 86 -33.18 -5.41 27.79
CA HIS A 86 -32.20 -6.48 27.79
C HIS A 86 -31.73 -6.84 26.37
N VAL A 87 -32.65 -6.97 25.41
CA VAL A 87 -32.28 -7.28 24.01
C VAL A 87 -31.51 -6.11 23.38
N LEU A 88 -31.85 -4.87 23.71
CA LEU A 88 -31.10 -3.69 23.23
C LEU A 88 -29.67 -3.66 23.81
N LYS A 89 -29.49 -3.91 25.11
CA LYS A 89 -28.15 -3.99 25.74
C LYS A 89 -27.30 -5.11 25.14
N SER A 90 -27.90 -6.28 24.86
CA SER A 90 -27.21 -7.40 24.21
C SER A 90 -26.83 -7.09 22.75
N ALA A 91 -27.68 -6.35 22.04
CA ALA A 91 -27.38 -5.87 20.69
C ALA A 91 -26.25 -4.84 20.68
N ASP A 92 -26.23 -3.89 21.62
CA ASP A 92 -25.16 -2.89 21.76
C ASP A 92 -23.81 -3.55 22.11
N ALA A 93 -23.80 -4.52 23.03
CA ALA A 93 -22.59 -5.29 23.35
C ALA A 93 -22.04 -6.04 22.11
N SER A 94 -22.94 -6.69 21.36
CA SER A 94 -22.58 -7.39 20.11
C SER A 94 -22.10 -6.44 19.01
N TYR A 95 -22.59 -5.20 18.99
CA TYR A 95 -22.17 -4.16 18.05
C TYR A 95 -20.78 -3.61 18.39
N ASN A 96 -20.55 -3.28 19.67
CA ASN A 96 -19.27 -2.76 20.14
C ASN A 96 -18.14 -3.77 19.92
N TYR A 97 -18.37 -5.04 20.23
CA TYR A 97 -17.39 -6.11 19.98
C TYR A 97 -16.99 -6.21 18.50
N LEU A 98 -17.97 -6.14 17.59
CA LEU A 98 -17.68 -6.18 16.16
C LEU A 98 -16.99 -4.91 15.67
N MET A 99 -17.37 -3.75 16.18
CA MET A 99 -16.70 -2.49 15.82
C MET A 99 -15.27 -2.45 16.33
N GLU A 100 -14.97 -3.05 17.48
CA GLU A 100 -13.61 -3.14 18.00
C GLU A 100 -12.71 -4.05 17.14
N TYR A 101 -13.26 -5.14 16.60
CA TYR A 101 -12.54 -6.07 15.73
C TYR A 101 -12.43 -5.60 14.28
N VAL A 102 -13.47 -4.96 13.75
CA VAL A 102 -13.55 -4.53 12.33
C VAL A 102 -12.93 -3.16 12.10
N ARG A 103 -12.88 -2.28 13.13
CA ARG A 103 -12.30 -0.93 13.00
C ARG A 103 -10.83 -0.96 12.55
N PRO A 104 -9.93 -1.79 13.10
CA PRO A 104 -8.53 -1.88 12.62
C PRO A 104 -8.40 -2.39 11.18
N LEU A 105 -9.27 -3.32 10.79
CA LEU A 105 -9.28 -3.92 9.44
C LEU A 105 -9.77 -2.91 8.38
N LEU A 106 -10.75 -2.08 8.72
CA LEU A 106 -11.27 -1.02 7.87
C LEU A 106 -10.32 0.18 7.74
N THR A 107 -9.62 0.56 8.81
CA THR A 107 -8.81 1.79 8.79
C THR A 107 -7.51 1.66 8.01
N ASN A 108 -6.86 0.48 8.01
CA ASN A 108 -5.53 0.35 7.43
C ASN A 108 -5.52 -0.24 6.00
N ASN A 109 -6.28 -1.32 5.74
CA ASN A 109 -6.22 -1.97 4.43
C ASN A 109 -7.25 -1.43 3.43
N VAL A 110 -8.46 -1.09 3.90
CA VAL A 110 -9.53 -0.64 2.99
C VAL A 110 -9.33 0.80 2.52
N MET A 111 -8.86 1.70 3.39
CA MET A 111 -8.51 3.07 3.00
C MET A 111 -7.37 3.11 1.98
N LEU A 112 -6.28 2.36 2.21
CA LEU A 112 -5.16 2.32 1.26
C LEU A 112 -5.57 1.74 -0.09
N ASN A 113 -6.40 0.68 -0.10
CA ASN A 113 -6.91 0.11 -1.34
C ASN A 113 -7.88 1.05 -2.07
N ILE A 114 -8.75 1.77 -1.35
CA ILE A 114 -9.65 2.76 -1.96
C ILE A 114 -8.87 3.91 -2.57
N PHE A 115 -7.86 4.46 -1.88
CA PHE A 115 -7.04 5.54 -2.42
C PHE A 115 -6.21 5.09 -3.63
N SER A 116 -5.67 3.87 -3.61
CA SER A 116 -4.96 3.32 -4.77
C SER A 116 -5.89 3.15 -5.97
N TYR A 117 -7.11 2.65 -5.76
CA TYR A 117 -8.11 2.47 -6.81
C TYR A 117 -8.59 3.81 -7.38
N GLU A 118 -8.83 4.83 -6.54
CA GLU A 118 -9.21 6.16 -7.01
C GLU A 118 -8.10 6.85 -7.81
N ARG A 119 -6.84 6.67 -7.42
CA ARG A 119 -5.69 7.18 -8.20
C ARG A 119 -5.63 6.52 -9.57
N VAL A 120 -5.66 5.18 -9.63
CA VAL A 120 -5.64 4.42 -10.90
C VAL A 120 -6.86 4.75 -11.77
N LYS A 121 -8.03 5.00 -11.16
CA LYS A 121 -9.23 5.41 -11.89
C LYS A 121 -9.05 6.80 -12.52
N LYS A 122 -8.47 7.77 -11.82
CA LYS A 122 -8.19 9.11 -12.36
C LYS A 122 -7.17 9.07 -13.49
N GLU A 123 -6.12 8.26 -13.35
CA GLU A 123 -5.11 8.06 -14.41
C GLU A 123 -5.72 7.44 -15.66
N ASN A 124 -6.58 6.42 -15.51
CA ASN A 124 -7.29 5.82 -16.63
C ASN A 124 -8.24 6.79 -17.34
N GLU A 125 -8.97 7.64 -16.62
CA GLU A 125 -9.81 8.66 -17.24
C GLU A 125 -8.98 9.73 -17.98
N SER A 126 -7.83 10.12 -17.42
CA SER A 126 -6.89 11.02 -18.11
C SER A 126 -6.37 10.42 -19.42
N LEU A 127 -5.97 9.14 -19.40
CA LEU A 127 -5.49 8.43 -20.60
C LEU A 127 -6.59 8.29 -21.67
N LYS A 128 -7.85 8.07 -21.27
CA LYS A 128 -8.98 8.04 -22.22
C LYS A 128 -9.17 9.37 -22.94
N VAL A 129 -9.03 10.49 -22.24
CA VAL A 129 -9.11 11.84 -22.83
C VAL A 129 -7.96 12.06 -23.82
N GLU A 130 -6.74 11.65 -23.45
CA GLU A 130 -5.57 11.78 -24.32
C GLU A 130 -5.67 10.92 -25.58
N ILE A 131 -6.13 9.66 -25.46
CA ILE A 131 -6.41 8.79 -26.61
C ILE A 131 -7.48 9.39 -27.52
N ALA A 132 -8.54 10.00 -26.96
CA ALA A 132 -9.57 10.66 -27.74
C ALA A 132 -9.00 11.86 -28.52
N LYS A 133 -8.14 12.65 -27.90
CA LYS A 133 -7.45 13.79 -28.54
C LYS A 133 -6.53 13.33 -29.68
N LEU A 134 -5.75 12.27 -29.49
CA LEU A 134 -4.89 11.72 -30.54
C LEU A 134 -5.70 11.15 -31.72
N LYS A 135 -6.87 10.55 -31.45
CA LYS A 135 -7.78 10.08 -32.51
C LYS A 135 -8.34 11.23 -33.34
N THR A 136 -8.76 12.34 -32.72
CA THR A 136 -9.27 13.51 -33.44
C THR A 136 -8.18 14.20 -34.24
N GLU A 137 -6.97 14.31 -33.70
CA GLU A 137 -5.82 14.89 -34.40
C GLU A 137 -5.42 14.06 -35.63
N LYS A 138 -5.35 12.73 -35.49
CA LYS A 138 -5.10 11.82 -36.62
C LYS A 138 -6.17 11.94 -37.71
N GLN A 139 -7.44 12.10 -37.32
CA GLN A 139 -8.54 12.30 -38.26
C GLN A 139 -8.44 13.66 -38.97
N ALA A 140 -8.06 14.72 -38.26
CA ALA A 140 -7.83 16.04 -38.85
C ALA A 140 -6.65 16.04 -39.83
N GLN A 141 -5.55 15.34 -39.51
CA GLN A 141 -4.41 15.17 -40.43
C GLN A 141 -4.82 14.43 -41.70
N LYS A 142 -5.61 13.35 -41.58
CA LYS A 142 -6.15 12.63 -42.73
C LYS A 142 -7.00 13.53 -43.63
N GLN A 143 -7.87 14.35 -43.05
CA GLN A 143 -8.70 15.30 -43.81
C GLN A 143 -7.88 16.37 -44.52
N ARG A 144 -6.85 16.92 -43.87
CA ARG A 144 -5.93 17.88 -44.50
C ARG A 144 -5.23 17.27 -45.71
N PHE A 145 -4.73 16.04 -45.57
CA PHE A 145 -4.08 15.33 -46.66
C PHE A 145 -5.04 15.08 -47.85
N GLU A 146 -6.27 14.63 -47.58
CA GLU A 146 -7.30 14.45 -48.60
C GLU A 146 -7.66 15.77 -49.31
N GLN A 147 -7.72 16.90 -48.58
CA GLN A 147 -7.95 18.22 -49.16
C GLN A 147 -6.80 18.67 -50.06
N THR A 148 -5.55 18.44 -49.65
CA THR A 148 -4.37 18.73 -50.47
C THR A 148 -4.38 17.93 -51.78
N ILE A 149 -4.70 16.63 -51.72
CA ILE A 149 -4.84 15.80 -52.93
C ILE A 149 -5.91 16.35 -53.86
N LYS A 150 -7.09 16.70 -53.33
CA LYS A 150 -8.19 17.28 -54.12
C LYS A 150 -7.79 18.61 -54.77
N SER A 151 -7.12 19.48 -54.03
CA SER A 151 -6.64 20.77 -54.55
C SER A 151 -5.65 20.56 -55.69
N ASN A 152 -4.63 19.71 -55.49
CA ASN A 152 -3.63 19.44 -56.52
C ASN A 152 -4.22 18.80 -57.78
N HIS A 153 -5.18 17.88 -57.59
CA HIS A 153 -5.89 17.27 -58.73
C HIS A 153 -6.71 18.30 -59.51
N GLN A 154 -7.36 19.24 -58.81
CA GLN A 154 -8.12 20.31 -59.46
C GLN A 154 -7.20 21.25 -60.26
N THR A 155 -6.06 21.65 -59.69
CA THR A 155 -5.05 22.46 -60.40
C THR A 155 -4.58 21.76 -61.68
N PHE A 156 -4.30 20.46 -61.62
CA PHE A 156 -3.93 19.67 -62.79
C PHE A 156 -5.02 19.64 -63.88
N LEU A 157 -6.29 19.50 -63.50
CA LEU A 157 -7.41 19.52 -64.45
C LEU A 157 -7.56 20.89 -65.13
N ASP A 158 -7.33 21.97 -64.40
CA ASP A 158 -7.41 23.33 -64.95
C ASP A 158 -6.24 23.63 -65.90
N GLU A 159 -5.03 23.13 -65.58
CA GLU A 159 -3.88 23.17 -66.49
C GLU A 159 -4.15 22.41 -67.80
N GLN A 160 -4.77 21.22 -67.73
CA GLN A 160 -5.17 20.48 -68.93
C GLN A 160 -6.18 21.23 -69.79
N LYS A 161 -7.19 21.86 -69.18
CA LYS A 161 -8.19 22.66 -69.91
C LYS A 161 -7.52 23.85 -70.61
N HIS A 162 -6.61 24.53 -69.93
CA HIS A 162 -5.86 25.64 -70.51
C HIS A 162 -5.02 25.17 -71.71
N PHE A 163 -4.36 24.01 -71.61
CA PHE A 163 -3.61 23.42 -72.72
C PHE A 163 -4.51 23.11 -73.93
N HIS A 164 -5.66 22.46 -73.71
CA HIS A 164 -6.62 22.17 -74.78
C HIS A 164 -7.16 23.43 -75.46
N LYS A 165 -7.45 24.49 -74.69
CA LYS A 165 -7.91 25.77 -75.24
C LYS A 165 -6.88 26.36 -76.20
N LYS A 166 -5.61 26.48 -75.77
CA LYS A 166 -4.51 26.98 -76.62
C LYS A 166 -4.35 26.14 -77.89
N ASN A 167 -4.49 24.82 -77.78
CA ASN A 167 -4.37 23.95 -78.95
C ASN A 167 -5.52 24.16 -79.96
N SER A 168 -6.74 24.45 -79.48
CA SER A 168 -7.86 24.82 -80.36
C SER A 168 -7.66 26.17 -81.04
N GLU A 169 -7.12 27.17 -80.33
CA GLU A 169 -6.80 28.49 -80.88
C GLU A 169 -5.75 28.37 -82.00
N LEU A 170 -4.72 27.55 -81.79
CA LEU A 170 -3.72 27.24 -82.81
C LEU A 170 -4.35 26.60 -84.06
N LYS A 171 -5.27 25.65 -83.86
CA LYS A 171 -5.96 24.98 -84.96
C LYS A 171 -6.79 25.95 -85.79
N SER A 172 -7.58 26.82 -85.15
CA SER A 172 -8.35 27.86 -85.84
C SER A 172 -7.45 28.83 -86.62
N TYR A 173 -6.28 29.16 -86.08
CA TYR A 173 -5.30 29.99 -86.79
C TYR A 173 -4.73 29.29 -88.03
N CYS A 174 -4.43 27.99 -87.95
CA CYS A 174 -4.03 27.20 -89.11
C CYS A 174 -5.12 27.13 -90.18
N GLU A 175 -6.38 26.91 -89.80
CA GLU A 175 -7.52 26.90 -90.74
C GLU A 175 -7.73 28.26 -91.41
N PHE A 176 -7.54 29.36 -90.68
CA PHE A 176 -7.57 30.72 -91.25
C PHE A 176 -6.50 30.92 -92.32
N LEU A 177 -5.26 30.50 -92.04
CA LEU A 177 -4.15 30.61 -93.00
C LEU A 177 -4.37 29.74 -94.25
N GLU A 178 -4.99 28.56 -94.10
CA GLU A 178 -5.36 27.72 -95.24
C GLU A 178 -6.43 28.39 -96.11
N LYS A 179 -7.44 29.02 -95.51
CA LYS A 179 -8.47 29.75 -96.25
C LYS A 179 -7.89 30.96 -96.99
N GLU A 180 -7.02 31.73 -96.36
CA GLU A 180 -6.35 32.87 -96.99
C GLU A 180 -5.49 32.43 -98.20
N LYS A 181 -4.83 31.26 -98.08
CA LYS A 181 -4.09 30.62 -99.17
C LYS A 181 -4.99 30.22 -100.34
N ASP A 182 -6.20 29.73 -100.08
CA ASP A 182 -7.16 29.35 -101.12
C ASP A 182 -7.85 30.56 -101.77
N ASP A 183 -8.17 31.61 -101.00
CA ASP A 183 -8.67 32.87 -101.54
C ASP A 183 -7.63 33.52 -102.48
N LEU A 184 -6.34 33.48 -102.12
CA LEU A 184 -5.23 33.91 -102.99
C LEU A 184 -5.11 33.08 -104.28
N LYS A 185 -5.48 31.78 -104.26
CA LYS A 185 -5.56 30.96 -105.47
C LYS A 185 -6.75 31.36 -106.35
N ASN A 186 -7.91 31.66 -105.76
CA ASN A 186 -9.12 32.01 -106.49
C ASN A 186 -9.06 33.40 -107.15
N VAL A 187 -8.39 34.37 -106.50
CA VAL A 187 -8.12 35.71 -107.10
C VAL A 187 -7.23 35.60 -108.35
N LYS A 188 -6.35 34.60 -108.44
CA LYS A 188 -5.58 34.33 -109.68
C LYS A 188 -6.43 33.79 -110.82
N THR A 189 -7.61 33.22 -110.56
CA THR A 189 -8.49 32.64 -111.59
C THR A 189 -9.62 33.57 -112.06
N THR A 190 -10.03 34.56 -111.28
CA THR A 190 -11.11 35.49 -111.64
C THR A 190 -10.65 36.73 -112.42
N HIS A 191 -9.35 36.99 -112.54
CA HIS A 191 -8.82 38.12 -113.31
C HIS A 191 -8.72 37.85 -114.83
N ASN A 192 -9.69 37.13 -115.39
CA ASN A 192 -9.69 36.75 -116.81
C ASN A 192 -11.00 37.03 -117.57
N ARG A 193 -11.94 37.81 -117.02
CA ARG A 193 -13.11 38.26 -117.79
C ARG A 193 -13.52 39.71 -117.47
N HIS A 194 -13.60 40.48 -118.55
CA HIS A 194 -14.16 41.84 -118.72
C HIS A 194 -13.33 43.02 -118.21
N THR A 195 -12.53 43.56 -119.13
CA THR A 195 -12.32 45.01 -119.27
C THR A 195 -12.77 45.41 -120.67
N ASP A 196 -13.86 46.19 -120.72
CA ASP A 196 -14.28 46.93 -121.91
C ASP A 196 -13.19 47.93 -122.36
N PRO A 197 -13.03 48.15 -123.67
CA PRO A 197 -12.05 49.08 -124.20
C PRO A 197 -12.72 50.45 -124.32
N LEU A 198 -12.14 51.47 -123.71
CA LEU A 198 -12.09 52.84 -124.22
C LEU A 198 -11.60 53.72 -123.07
N ILE A 199 -10.28 53.95 -123.06
CA ILE A 199 -9.64 55.26 -122.88
C ILE A 199 -8.13 55.00 -122.80
N ALA A 200 -7.48 55.49 -123.85
CA ALA A 200 -6.19 56.17 -123.84
C ALA A 200 -4.90 55.41 -123.49
N GLN A 201 -3.98 55.60 -124.44
CA GLN A 201 -2.52 55.68 -124.34
C GLN A 201 -1.75 54.36 -124.42
N ASN A 202 -1.10 54.21 -125.58
CA ASN A 202 0.25 53.69 -125.82
C ASN A 202 1.06 53.34 -124.55
N ILE A 203 0.67 52.26 -123.90
CA ILE A 203 1.50 51.56 -122.93
C ILE A 203 1.82 50.23 -123.59
N ASP A 204 3.09 50.07 -123.92
CA ASP A 204 3.69 48.82 -124.40
C ASP A 204 3.32 47.69 -123.43
N VAL A 205 2.28 46.93 -123.78
CA VAL A 205 1.71 45.85 -122.98
C VAL A 205 2.76 44.77 -122.70
N ASN A 206 3.76 44.63 -123.57
CA ASN A 206 4.87 43.71 -123.34
C ASN A 206 5.81 44.25 -122.26
N LYS A 207 6.13 45.54 -122.27
CA LYS A 207 6.91 46.19 -121.21
C LYS A 207 6.19 46.19 -119.86
N PHE A 208 4.86 46.36 -119.85
CA PHE A 208 4.06 46.29 -118.61
C PHE A 208 3.96 44.87 -118.07
N LYS A 209 3.83 43.85 -118.93
CA LYS A 209 3.90 42.43 -118.54
C LYS A 209 5.28 42.08 -118.01
N GLU A 210 6.34 42.51 -118.67
CA GLU A 210 7.73 42.25 -118.27
C GLU A 210 8.07 42.93 -116.94
N LEU A 211 7.65 44.18 -116.73
CA LEU A 211 7.72 44.86 -115.43
C LEU A 211 6.87 44.16 -114.37
N SER A 212 5.66 43.71 -114.69
CA SER A 212 4.79 42.95 -113.76
C SER A 212 5.41 41.62 -113.35
N TYR A 213 6.03 40.90 -114.29
CA TYR A 213 6.77 39.66 -114.01
C TYR A 213 8.00 39.94 -113.15
N LYS A 214 8.81 40.94 -113.48
CA LYS A 214 9.96 41.36 -112.66
C LYS A 214 9.55 41.78 -111.24
N THR A 215 8.45 42.52 -111.08
CA THR A 215 7.94 42.91 -109.77
C THR A 215 7.38 41.72 -108.99
N LYS A 216 6.71 40.77 -109.65
CA LYS A 216 6.24 39.52 -109.01
C LYS A 216 7.42 38.62 -108.61
N GLU A 217 8.45 38.55 -109.43
CA GLU A 217 9.69 37.83 -109.18
C GLU A 217 10.47 38.44 -108.02
N GLN A 218 10.64 39.77 -107.99
CA GLN A 218 11.22 40.47 -106.83
C GLN A 218 10.41 40.25 -105.55
N ARG A 219 9.08 40.35 -105.60
CA ARG A 219 8.23 40.07 -104.43
C ARG A 219 8.35 38.62 -103.97
N PHE A 220 8.49 37.69 -104.91
CA PHE A 220 8.68 36.28 -104.60
C PHE A 220 10.06 36.02 -103.97
N GLU A 221 11.13 36.64 -104.49
CA GLU A 221 12.46 36.60 -103.88
C GLU A 221 12.49 37.23 -102.49
N GLU A 222 11.82 38.38 -102.29
CA GLU A 222 11.68 39.02 -100.98
C GLU A 222 10.92 38.12 -100.02
N THR A 223 9.84 37.47 -100.47
CA THR A 223 9.08 36.50 -99.66
C THR A 223 9.95 35.30 -99.29
N LEU A 224 10.73 34.76 -100.23
CA LEU A 224 11.68 33.68 -99.99
C LEU A 224 12.76 34.08 -98.98
N LYS A 225 13.33 35.28 -99.10
CA LYS A 225 14.30 35.82 -98.13
C LYS A 225 13.69 35.94 -96.74
N THR A 226 12.46 36.45 -96.65
CA THR A 226 11.74 36.59 -95.38
C THR A 226 11.42 35.23 -94.77
N GLN A 227 11.00 34.26 -95.57
CA GLN A 227 10.77 32.88 -95.14
C GLN A 227 12.06 32.20 -94.67
N ASN A 228 13.19 32.41 -95.34
CA ASN A 228 14.48 31.87 -94.92
C ASN A 228 14.95 32.47 -93.59
N ILE A 229 14.76 33.77 -93.37
CA ILE A 229 15.05 34.42 -92.08
C ILE A 229 14.17 33.81 -90.97
N LEU A 230 12.88 33.60 -91.25
CA LEU A 230 11.96 32.99 -90.29
C LEU A 230 12.33 31.55 -89.97
N ILE A 231 12.72 30.75 -90.98
CA ILE A 231 13.19 29.38 -90.80
C ILE A 231 14.43 29.36 -89.91
N GLU A 232 15.37 30.28 -90.11
CA GLU A 232 16.60 30.34 -89.32
C GLU A 232 16.34 30.77 -87.87
N ASP A 233 15.44 31.75 -87.64
CA ASP A 233 14.97 32.10 -86.30
C ASP A 233 14.28 30.91 -85.60
N LEU A 234 13.44 30.16 -86.33
CA LEU A 234 12.79 28.96 -85.81
C LEU A 234 13.79 27.86 -85.44
N LYS A 235 14.84 27.64 -86.25
CA LYS A 235 15.92 26.70 -85.90
C LYS A 235 16.65 27.12 -84.63
N LEU A 236 16.96 28.41 -84.50
CA LEU A 236 17.66 28.95 -83.34
C LEU A 236 16.81 28.82 -82.05
N ARG A 237 15.50 29.04 -82.16
CA ARG A 237 14.54 28.77 -81.07
C ARG A 237 14.44 27.27 -80.75
N LEU A 238 14.44 26.41 -81.77
CA LEU A 238 14.41 24.96 -81.59
C LEU A 238 15.66 24.51 -80.82
N GLU A 239 16.85 24.94 -81.25
CA GLU A 239 18.12 24.62 -80.58
C GLU A 239 18.14 25.11 -79.11
N ASN A 240 17.64 26.33 -78.86
CA ASN A 240 17.49 26.83 -77.49
C ASN A 240 16.51 26.00 -76.66
N SER A 241 15.40 25.56 -77.25
CA SER A 241 14.43 24.69 -76.57
C SER A 241 15.01 23.30 -76.27
N GLU A 242 15.83 22.75 -77.17
CA GLU A 242 16.53 21.48 -76.96
C GLU A 242 17.52 21.58 -75.81
N LYS A 243 18.32 22.66 -75.75
CA LYS A 243 19.21 22.96 -74.63
C LYS A 243 18.44 23.10 -73.31
N GLN A 244 17.28 23.75 -73.31
CA GLN A 244 16.42 23.85 -72.13
C GLN A 244 15.88 22.48 -71.69
N ILE A 245 15.42 21.65 -72.63
CA ILE A 245 14.96 20.28 -72.36
C ILE A 245 16.10 19.44 -71.75
N GLU A 246 17.32 19.58 -72.26
CA GLU A 246 18.48 18.85 -71.74
C GLU A 246 18.85 19.30 -70.31
N ASN A 247 18.81 20.59 -70.03
CA ASN A 247 18.97 21.13 -68.67
C ASN A 247 17.88 20.62 -67.71
N LEU A 248 16.62 20.59 -68.14
CA LEU A 248 15.51 20.04 -67.35
C LEU A 248 15.68 18.54 -67.09
N LYS A 249 16.16 17.78 -68.08
CA LYS A 249 16.49 16.35 -67.90
C LYS A 249 17.59 16.16 -66.86
N LEU A 250 18.63 17.02 -66.87
CA LEU A 250 19.70 16.98 -65.88
C LEU A 250 19.17 17.29 -64.47
N LEU A 251 18.37 18.35 -64.34
CA LEU A 251 17.74 18.75 -63.08
C LEU A 251 16.83 17.63 -62.51
N ASN A 252 16.05 16.98 -63.38
CA ASN A 252 15.21 15.85 -62.98
C ASN A 252 16.04 14.65 -62.50
N ARG A 253 17.19 14.35 -63.12
CA ARG A 253 18.10 13.30 -62.62
C ARG A 253 18.65 13.66 -61.24
N ASP A 254 19.04 14.90 -61.03
CA ASP A 254 19.57 15.35 -59.74
C ASP A 254 18.51 15.35 -58.64
N LEU A 255 17.28 15.75 -58.96
CA LEU A 255 16.13 15.63 -58.06
C LEU A 255 15.83 14.17 -57.73
N ALA A 256 15.85 13.26 -58.71
CA ALA A 256 15.66 11.83 -58.46
C ALA A 256 16.74 11.25 -57.56
N LYS A 257 18.01 11.66 -57.73
CA LYS A 257 19.11 11.28 -56.83
C LYS A 257 18.91 11.82 -55.41
N ARG A 258 18.53 13.09 -55.27
CA ARG A 258 18.25 13.70 -53.94
C ARG A 258 17.10 12.99 -53.24
N ASN A 259 15.99 12.75 -53.94
CA ASN A 259 14.85 12.02 -53.38
C ASN A 259 15.25 10.60 -52.95
N SER A 260 16.00 9.88 -53.78
CA SER A 260 16.49 8.53 -53.42
C SER A 260 17.40 8.57 -52.19
N GLN A 261 18.31 9.55 -52.12
CA GLN A 261 19.19 9.72 -50.96
C GLN A 261 18.42 10.11 -49.70
N GLN A 262 17.40 10.95 -49.83
CA GLN A 262 16.52 11.33 -48.74
C GLN A 262 15.77 10.12 -48.19
N THR A 263 15.18 9.29 -49.05
CA THR A 263 14.50 8.05 -48.63
C THR A 263 15.47 7.08 -47.94
N ILE A 264 16.72 6.96 -48.42
CA ILE A 264 17.75 6.15 -47.75
C ILE A 264 18.07 6.70 -46.36
N ASN A 265 18.17 8.02 -46.22
CA ASN A 265 18.47 8.66 -44.94
C ASN A 265 17.30 8.54 -43.95
N GLU A 266 16.06 8.70 -44.41
CA GLU A 266 14.84 8.47 -43.63
C GLU A 266 14.78 7.02 -43.15
N ASN A 267 14.97 6.03 -44.02
CA ASN A 267 15.00 4.62 -43.65
C ASN A 267 16.11 4.30 -42.64
N LYS A 268 17.28 4.95 -42.75
CA LYS A 268 18.38 4.79 -41.76
C LYS A 268 17.99 5.37 -40.41
N HIS A 269 17.35 6.54 -40.40
CA HIS A 269 16.88 7.17 -39.17
C HIS A 269 15.82 6.30 -38.47
N ASP A 270 14.84 5.82 -39.22
CA ASP A 270 13.79 4.94 -38.70
C ASP A 270 14.37 3.63 -38.15
N ASN A 271 15.37 3.05 -38.81
CA ASN A 271 16.02 1.83 -38.32
C ASN A 271 16.81 2.06 -37.01
N ILE A 272 17.49 3.21 -36.89
CA ILE A 272 18.16 3.61 -35.64
C ILE A 272 17.13 3.83 -34.53
N GLN A 273 16.02 4.51 -34.83
CA GLN A 273 14.94 4.72 -33.88
C GLN A 273 14.35 3.39 -33.41
N PHE A 274 14.11 2.45 -34.34
CA PHE A 274 13.59 1.13 -34.04
C PHE A 274 14.52 0.33 -33.11
N GLU A 275 15.83 0.29 -33.39
CA GLU A 275 16.78 -0.41 -32.51
C GLU A 275 16.90 0.27 -31.13
N ASN A 276 16.81 1.60 -31.05
CA ASN A 276 16.74 2.31 -29.76
C ASN A 276 15.47 1.95 -28.97
N GLU A 277 14.32 1.87 -29.63
CA GLU A 277 13.05 1.47 -28.98
C GLU A 277 13.07 0.01 -28.52
N LYS A 278 13.70 -0.87 -29.30
CA LYS A 278 13.92 -2.27 -28.94
C LYS A 278 14.84 -2.41 -27.73
N GLN A 279 15.93 -1.64 -27.66
CA GLN A 279 16.81 -1.61 -26.48
C GLN A 279 16.05 -1.13 -25.23
N LYS A 280 15.30 -0.02 -25.34
CA LYS A 280 14.44 0.46 -24.23
C LYS A 280 13.43 -0.59 -23.78
N THR A 281 12.84 -1.32 -24.72
CA THR A 281 11.91 -2.42 -24.42
C THR A 281 12.62 -3.55 -23.68
N GLN A 282 13.86 -3.87 -24.04
CA GLN A 282 14.66 -4.90 -23.36
C GLN A 282 15.05 -4.46 -21.94
N GLU A 283 15.46 -3.20 -21.75
CA GLU A 283 15.73 -2.62 -20.43
C GLU A 283 14.49 -2.65 -19.54
N CYS A 284 13.32 -2.27 -20.08
CA CYS A 284 12.05 -2.33 -19.36
C CYS A 284 11.67 -3.77 -18.95
N LYS A 285 11.92 -4.76 -19.83
CA LYS A 285 11.72 -6.19 -19.49
C LYS A 285 12.64 -6.65 -18.36
N GLN A 286 13.90 -6.23 -18.36
CA GLN A 286 14.83 -6.57 -17.28
C GLN A 286 14.40 -5.94 -15.95
N GLN A 287 14.01 -4.65 -15.96
CA GLN A 287 13.50 -3.98 -14.77
C GLN A 287 12.24 -4.66 -14.21
N LEU A 288 11.37 -5.16 -15.07
CA LEU A 288 10.18 -5.92 -14.66
C LEU A 288 10.58 -7.24 -14.00
N LEU A 289 11.55 -7.97 -14.55
CA LEU A 289 12.06 -9.21 -13.98
C LEU A 289 12.70 -8.98 -12.60
N ASP A 290 13.52 -7.94 -12.47
CA ASP A 290 14.14 -7.56 -11.20
C ASP A 290 13.09 -7.17 -10.15
N SER A 291 12.02 -6.51 -10.59
CA SER A 291 10.89 -6.16 -9.72
C SER A 291 10.07 -7.38 -9.28
N GLN A 292 9.91 -8.38 -10.16
CA GLN A 292 9.30 -9.66 -9.82
C GLN A 292 10.12 -10.42 -8.79
N GLN A 293 11.44 -10.50 -8.97
CA GLN A 293 12.33 -11.15 -8.01
C GLN A 293 12.26 -10.49 -6.62
N LYS A 294 12.26 -9.15 -6.57
CA LYS A 294 12.08 -8.40 -5.32
C LYS A 294 10.74 -8.71 -4.65
N TYR A 295 9.67 -8.87 -5.41
CA TYR A 295 8.35 -9.22 -4.87
C TYR A 295 8.36 -10.63 -4.25
N GLU A 296 8.99 -11.60 -4.91
CA GLU A 296 9.14 -12.96 -4.38
C GLU A 296 9.96 -12.99 -3.09
N ASP A 297 11.04 -12.23 -3.01
CA ASP A 297 11.86 -12.14 -1.80
C ASP A 297 11.09 -11.49 -0.63
N LEU A 298 10.30 -10.45 -0.91
CA LEU A 298 9.39 -9.85 0.06
C LEU A 298 8.30 -10.82 0.52
N GLN A 299 7.82 -11.68 -0.37
CA GLN A 299 6.84 -12.72 -0.02
C GLN A 299 7.46 -13.76 0.91
N ARG A 300 8.68 -14.25 0.62
CA ARG A 300 9.42 -15.15 1.51
C ARG A 300 9.67 -14.52 2.89
N LEU A 301 9.97 -13.23 2.93
CA LEU A 301 10.16 -12.50 4.20
C LEU A 301 8.85 -12.41 4.99
N ARG A 302 7.72 -12.14 4.32
CA ARG A 302 6.39 -12.14 4.94
C ARG A 302 6.08 -13.51 5.55
N ASP A 303 6.27 -14.58 4.78
CA ASP A 303 5.99 -15.95 5.24
C ASP A 303 6.84 -16.32 6.46
N LYS A 304 8.12 -15.89 6.46
CA LYS A 304 9.00 -16.05 7.63
C LYS A 304 8.46 -15.31 8.87
N GLN A 305 8.05 -14.05 8.70
CA GLN A 305 7.48 -13.26 9.79
C GLN A 305 6.16 -13.86 10.30
N GLU A 306 5.34 -14.41 9.41
CA GLU A 306 4.09 -15.09 9.76
C GLU A 306 4.34 -16.36 10.57
N MET A 307 5.35 -17.16 10.20
CA MET A 307 5.78 -18.31 11.00
C MET A 307 6.27 -17.90 12.40
N GLU A 308 7.07 -16.83 12.49
CA GLU A 308 7.54 -16.29 13.78
C GLU A 308 6.37 -15.78 14.64
N LEU A 309 5.38 -15.11 14.03
CA LEU A 309 4.20 -14.61 14.72
C LEU A 309 3.33 -15.78 15.24
N ASN A 310 3.12 -16.81 14.42
CA ASN A 310 2.41 -18.02 14.83
C ASN A 310 3.11 -18.73 15.98
N HIS A 311 4.44 -18.84 15.94
CA HIS A 311 5.20 -19.42 17.04
C HIS A 311 5.04 -18.62 18.35
N ARG A 312 5.11 -17.28 18.28
CA ARG A 312 4.89 -16.41 19.45
C ARG A 312 3.46 -16.52 19.98
N THR A 313 2.46 -16.63 19.11
CA THR A 313 1.06 -16.83 19.50
C THR A 313 0.88 -18.14 20.27
N GLN A 314 1.51 -19.24 19.82
CA GLN A 314 1.49 -20.51 20.55
C GLN A 314 2.16 -20.42 21.92
N GLN A 315 3.31 -19.71 22.01
CA GLN A 315 3.97 -19.46 23.30
C GLN A 315 3.06 -18.66 24.26
N LEU A 316 2.41 -17.61 23.77
CA LEU A 316 1.47 -16.81 24.56
C LEU A 316 0.27 -17.64 25.04
N GLN A 317 -0.24 -18.56 24.21
CA GLN A 317 -1.29 -19.48 24.59
C GLN A 317 -0.85 -20.41 25.73
N LYS A 318 0.37 -20.96 25.66
CA LYS A 318 0.94 -21.79 26.73
C LYS A 318 1.05 -21.01 28.05
N ILE A 319 1.62 -19.80 27.99
CA ILE A 319 1.73 -18.92 29.17
C ILE A 319 0.35 -18.57 29.74
N SER A 320 -0.64 -18.36 28.87
CA SER A 320 -2.03 -18.10 29.29
C SER A 320 -2.64 -19.28 30.06
N GLN A 321 -2.39 -20.51 29.61
CA GLN A 321 -2.83 -21.74 30.29
C GLN A 321 -2.14 -21.93 31.65
N GLU A 322 -0.82 -21.68 31.71
CA GLU A 322 -0.05 -21.72 32.96
C GLU A 322 -0.57 -20.69 33.96
N LYS A 323 -0.84 -19.46 33.51
CA LYS A 323 -1.45 -18.40 34.32
C LYS A 323 -2.82 -18.83 34.87
N ALA A 324 -3.68 -19.44 34.06
CA ALA A 324 -4.99 -19.91 34.51
C ALA A 324 -4.87 -20.99 35.59
N THR A 325 -3.89 -21.89 35.44
CA THR A 325 -3.60 -22.94 36.43
C THR A 325 -3.12 -22.35 37.75
N LEU A 326 -2.20 -21.37 37.70
CA LEU A 326 -1.73 -20.66 38.90
C LEU A 326 -2.87 -19.90 39.59
N GLN A 327 -3.75 -19.23 38.84
CA GLN A 327 -4.91 -18.55 39.41
C GLN A 327 -5.86 -19.50 40.13
N TYR A 328 -6.09 -20.69 39.57
CA TYR A 328 -6.87 -21.73 40.24
C TYR A 328 -6.23 -22.18 41.55
N ASN A 329 -4.91 -22.40 41.56
CA ASN A 329 -4.18 -22.79 42.77
C ASN A 329 -4.23 -21.72 43.85
N ILE A 330 -4.08 -20.44 43.49
CA ILE A 330 -4.21 -19.32 44.42
C ILE A 330 -5.59 -19.35 45.09
N LEU A 331 -6.66 -19.46 44.31
CA LEU A 331 -8.03 -19.50 44.85
C LEU A 331 -8.26 -20.70 45.78
N LYS A 332 -7.66 -21.85 45.45
CA LYS A 332 -7.68 -23.05 46.29
C LYS A 332 -7.00 -22.78 47.64
N TYR A 333 -5.81 -22.19 47.64
CA TYR A 333 -5.09 -21.85 48.88
C TYR A 333 -5.79 -20.77 49.69
N GLU A 334 -6.37 -19.75 49.05
CA GLU A 334 -7.19 -18.74 49.74
C GLU A 334 -8.37 -19.36 50.49
N THR A 335 -8.98 -20.40 49.91
CA THR A 335 -10.08 -21.14 50.55
C THR A 335 -9.59 -21.93 51.75
N GLN A 336 -8.47 -22.65 51.62
CA GLN A 336 -7.85 -23.38 52.73
C GLN A 336 -7.46 -22.44 53.88
N ILE A 337 -6.87 -21.28 53.58
CA ILE A 337 -6.52 -20.26 54.57
C ILE A 337 -7.77 -19.78 55.32
N LYS A 338 -8.88 -19.52 54.61
CA LYS A 338 -10.15 -19.12 55.24
C LYS A 338 -10.69 -20.19 56.18
N ASP A 339 -10.56 -21.47 55.83
CA ASP A 339 -11.01 -22.56 56.69
C ASP A 339 -10.13 -22.70 57.93
N CYS A 340 -8.80 -22.59 57.81
CA CYS A 340 -7.89 -22.52 58.95
C CYS A 340 -8.22 -21.33 59.89
N TYR A 341 -8.58 -20.17 59.33
CA TYR A 341 -9.01 -19.02 60.16
C TYR A 341 -10.27 -19.32 60.97
N LYS A 342 -11.25 -20.05 60.40
CA LYS A 342 -12.46 -20.47 61.16
C LYS A 342 -12.11 -21.44 62.28
N GLU A 343 -11.19 -22.38 62.03
CA GLU A 343 -10.72 -23.31 63.06
C GLU A 343 -10.02 -22.58 64.21
N ILE A 344 -9.13 -21.63 63.89
CA ILE A 344 -8.48 -20.77 64.88
C ILE A 344 -9.52 -20.00 65.72
N GLU A 345 -10.57 -19.46 65.08
CA GLU A 345 -11.61 -18.72 65.79
C GLU A 345 -12.44 -19.62 66.70
N SER A 346 -12.74 -20.86 66.26
CA SER A 346 -13.38 -21.87 67.10
C SER A 346 -12.53 -22.24 68.32
N LEU A 347 -11.22 -22.41 68.13
CA LEU A 347 -10.29 -22.73 69.22
C LEU A 347 -10.18 -21.58 70.23
N LYS A 348 -10.16 -20.32 69.77
CA LYS A 348 -10.19 -19.16 70.68
C LYS A 348 -11.43 -19.15 71.57
N LEU A 349 -12.61 -19.45 71.02
CA LEU A 349 -13.85 -19.52 71.79
C LEU A 349 -13.80 -20.64 72.84
N GLN A 350 -13.22 -21.80 72.50
CA GLN A 350 -13.01 -22.89 73.46
C GLN A 350 -12.06 -22.49 74.60
N ILE A 351 -10.95 -21.80 74.29
CA ILE A 351 -10.02 -21.28 75.30
C ILE A 351 -10.76 -20.31 76.23
N GLN A 352 -11.58 -19.40 75.68
CA GLN A 352 -12.35 -18.45 76.46
C GLN A 352 -13.35 -19.14 77.41
N ASP A 353 -14.01 -20.22 76.98
CA ASP A 353 -14.90 -21.00 77.85
C ASP A 353 -14.12 -21.69 78.98
N LEU A 354 -12.99 -22.33 78.65
CA LEU A 354 -12.11 -22.94 79.65
C LEU A 354 -11.60 -21.91 80.67
N GLU A 355 -11.23 -20.71 80.25
CA GLU A 355 -10.84 -19.62 81.16
C GLU A 355 -11.99 -19.23 82.12
N GLN A 356 -13.24 -19.24 81.65
CA GLN A 356 -14.41 -18.99 82.51
C GLN A 356 -14.62 -20.12 83.52
N GLN A 357 -14.50 -21.38 83.08
CA GLN A 357 -14.59 -22.54 83.97
C GLN A 357 -13.51 -22.51 85.05
N ILE A 358 -12.27 -22.18 84.69
CA ILE A 358 -11.15 -22.01 85.62
C ILE A 358 -11.48 -20.92 86.65
N LYS A 359 -12.01 -19.77 86.23
CA LYS A 359 -12.43 -18.69 87.15
C LYS A 359 -13.50 -19.15 88.14
N GLN A 360 -14.50 -19.91 87.67
CA GLN A 360 -15.54 -20.48 88.53
C GLN A 360 -14.95 -21.45 89.57
N GLN A 361 -14.04 -22.35 89.15
CA GLN A 361 -13.36 -23.26 90.06
C GLN A 361 -12.52 -22.52 91.11
N HIS A 362 -11.80 -21.46 90.72
CA HIS A 362 -11.05 -20.63 91.67
C HIS A 362 -11.97 -20.02 92.73
N SER A 363 -13.16 -19.53 92.35
CA SER A 363 -14.14 -18.99 93.30
C SER A 363 -14.64 -20.06 94.29
N ILE A 364 -14.88 -21.29 93.83
CA ILE A 364 -15.25 -22.43 94.68
C ILE A 364 -14.13 -22.75 95.67
N ILE A 365 -12.89 -22.83 95.19
CA ILE A 365 -11.71 -23.10 96.03
C ILE A 365 -11.53 -22.01 97.09
N GLU A 366 -11.73 -20.74 96.73
CA GLU A 366 -11.65 -19.61 97.66
C GLU A 366 -12.72 -19.71 98.76
N HIS A 367 -13.96 -20.05 98.39
CA HIS A 367 -15.04 -20.30 99.36
C HIS A 367 -14.69 -21.44 100.32
N GLN A 368 -14.24 -22.57 99.79
CA GLN A 368 -13.82 -23.73 100.59
C GLN A 368 -12.66 -23.38 101.53
N ASN A 369 -11.67 -22.63 101.06
CA ASN A 369 -10.56 -22.17 101.89
C ASN A 369 -11.02 -21.25 103.03
N ASN A 370 -12.02 -20.40 102.80
CA ASN A 370 -12.61 -19.57 103.84
C ASN A 370 -13.39 -20.41 104.86
N GLU A 371 -14.16 -21.41 104.41
CA GLU A 371 -14.82 -22.37 105.32
C GLU A 371 -13.81 -23.13 106.18
N ILE A 372 -12.73 -23.67 105.58
CA ILE A 372 -11.64 -24.35 106.31
C ILE A 372 -11.02 -23.42 107.34
N LYS A 373 -10.76 -22.15 107.01
CA LYS A 373 -10.27 -21.16 107.97
C LYS A 373 -11.23 -20.96 109.15
N THR A 374 -12.55 -20.90 108.90
CA THR A 374 -13.54 -20.79 110.00
C THR A 374 -13.60 -22.04 110.87
N LEU A 375 -13.47 -23.23 110.29
CA LEU A 375 -13.44 -24.50 111.03
C LEU A 375 -12.16 -24.62 111.88
N ASN A 376 -11.01 -24.28 111.31
CA ASN A 376 -9.74 -24.27 112.05
C ASN A 376 -9.77 -23.28 113.22
N LYS A 377 -10.40 -22.10 113.05
CA LYS A 377 -10.61 -21.12 114.13
C LYS A 377 -11.46 -21.67 115.27
N LYS A 378 -12.51 -22.45 114.95
CA LYS A 378 -13.33 -23.16 115.97
C LYS A 378 -12.54 -24.25 116.71
N GLN A 379 -11.65 -24.98 116.03
CA GLN A 379 -10.77 -25.95 116.67
C GLN A 379 -9.66 -25.31 117.53
N THR A 380 -9.27 -24.06 117.26
CA THR A 380 -8.25 -23.36 118.06
C THR A 380 -8.79 -22.79 119.38
N GLU A 381 -10.11 -22.68 119.55
CA GLU A 381 -10.73 -22.24 120.81
C GLU A 381 -10.99 -23.40 121.81
N GLU A 382 -10.79 -24.67 121.42
CA GLU A 382 -11.12 -25.84 122.25
C GLU A 382 -9.90 -26.67 122.73
N ASN A 383 -8.67 -26.27 122.43
CA ASN A 383 -7.47 -26.99 122.91
C ASN A 383 -6.31 -26.05 123.30
N LEU A 384 -6.23 -25.76 124.60
CA LEU A 384 -5.06 -25.19 125.29
C LEU A 384 -4.21 -26.34 125.85
N HIS A 385 -3.08 -26.70 125.22
CA HIS A 385 -1.82 -27.06 125.92
C HIS A 385 -0.64 -27.32 124.97
N PRO A 386 0.63 -27.12 125.42
CA PRO A 386 1.72 -26.70 124.56
C PRO A 386 2.91 -27.70 124.48
N ILE A 387 3.90 -27.32 123.65
CA ILE A 387 5.34 -27.73 123.66
C ILE A 387 5.67 -29.05 122.88
N PRO A 388 6.89 -29.30 122.31
CA PRO A 388 7.89 -28.46 121.61
C PRO A 388 8.37 -29.02 120.25
N ALA A 389 9.01 -28.17 119.43
CA ALA A 389 10.01 -28.56 118.40
C ALA A 389 11.43 -28.63 119.04
N PRO A 390 12.54 -29.06 118.38
CA PRO A 390 12.75 -29.42 116.96
C PRO A 390 13.63 -30.69 116.75
N ARG A 391 13.98 -31.04 115.49
CA ARG A 391 15.37 -31.10 114.92
C ARG A 391 15.59 -32.19 113.85
N LYS A 392 16.43 -31.84 112.85
CA LYS A 392 17.21 -32.66 111.87
C LYS A 392 16.38 -33.22 110.70
N SER A 393 16.86 -33.43 109.47
CA SER A 393 18.13 -33.35 108.72
C SER A 393 17.74 -33.76 107.28
N GLU A 394 18.18 -33.08 106.21
CA GLU A 394 19.37 -33.39 105.38
C GLU A 394 19.32 -34.72 104.60
N VAL A 395 19.99 -34.73 103.43
CA VAL A 395 20.23 -35.84 102.45
C VAL A 395 19.15 -35.96 101.34
N GLY A 396 19.43 -35.99 100.03
CA GLY A 396 20.68 -35.96 99.25
C GLY A 396 20.51 -36.75 97.93
N LEU A 397 21.10 -36.23 96.83
CA LEU A 397 21.61 -36.95 95.63
C LEU A 397 20.57 -37.72 94.74
N THR A 398 20.66 -37.88 93.42
CA THR A 398 21.71 -38.07 92.40
C THR A 398 21.13 -37.73 91.00
N GLN A 399 21.88 -37.17 90.03
CA GLN A 399 22.42 -37.80 88.77
C GLN A 399 21.38 -38.59 87.95
N ASP A 400 21.28 -38.52 86.61
CA ASP A 400 22.34 -38.82 85.63
C ASP A 400 21.89 -38.55 84.16
N LYS A 401 22.86 -38.62 83.25
CA LYS A 401 22.91 -38.41 81.80
C LYS A 401 22.07 -39.38 80.95
N GLY A 402 21.85 -39.05 79.67
CA GLY A 402 21.38 -40.02 78.68
C GLY A 402 21.17 -39.45 77.28
N GLU A 403 22.17 -39.64 76.43
CA GLU A 403 22.25 -39.35 75.00
C GLU A 403 21.50 -40.41 74.15
N VAL A 404 20.99 -40.00 72.97
CA VAL A 404 21.21 -40.65 71.64
C VAL A 404 20.21 -41.66 71.00
N TYR A 405 20.02 -41.42 69.68
CA TYR A 405 19.67 -42.24 68.49
C TYR A 405 18.23 -42.46 67.97
N SER A 406 18.11 -42.09 66.69
CA SER A 406 17.05 -42.22 65.67
C SER A 406 16.62 -43.65 65.29
N LYS A 407 15.44 -43.77 64.64
CA LYS A 407 15.28 -44.60 63.42
C LYS A 407 14.09 -44.20 62.53
N LYS A 408 14.32 -44.29 61.21
CA LYS A 408 13.46 -44.05 60.02
C LYS A 408 12.75 -45.33 59.55
N GLU A 409 11.76 -45.17 58.65
CA GLU A 409 11.46 -45.98 57.42
C GLU A 409 10.44 -45.14 56.56
N GLU A 410 10.80 -44.50 55.43
CA GLU A 410 10.90 -44.95 54.00
C GLU A 410 9.56 -45.43 53.38
N HIS A 411 9.03 -44.88 52.26
CA HIS A 411 9.59 -44.89 50.90
C HIS A 411 8.95 -43.87 49.89
N ASP A 412 9.78 -43.44 48.92
CA ASP A 412 9.68 -42.52 47.73
C ASP A 412 8.97 -43.15 46.48
N PRO A 413 8.73 -42.55 45.26
CA PRO A 413 9.50 -41.56 44.43
C PRO A 413 8.69 -40.37 43.81
N THR A 414 9.16 -39.24 43.25
CA THR A 414 10.47 -38.65 42.83
C THR A 414 10.21 -37.18 42.39
N GLU A 415 11.22 -36.28 42.49
CA GLU A 415 11.71 -35.31 41.48
C GLU A 415 12.28 -33.99 42.09
N ASP A 416 13.61 -33.95 42.08
CA ASP A 416 14.59 -32.86 42.17
C ASP A 416 14.13 -31.39 42.25
N THR A 417 14.54 -30.69 43.31
CA THR A 417 15.33 -29.45 43.15
C THR A 417 16.24 -29.21 44.36
N ASN A 418 17.51 -28.94 44.06
CA ASN A 418 18.66 -28.79 44.93
C ASN A 418 18.66 -27.38 45.59
N GLU A 419 18.43 -27.28 46.91
CA GLU A 419 18.49 -26.00 47.66
C GLU A 419 19.81 -25.89 48.44
N ASN A 420 20.95 -25.81 47.75
CA ASN A 420 22.23 -25.60 48.42
C ASN A 420 23.28 -24.85 47.60
N GLU A 421 22.83 -23.86 46.82
CA GLU A 421 23.68 -22.83 46.22
C GLU A 421 23.02 -21.47 46.59
N ASN A 422 23.79 -20.35 46.59
CA ASN A 422 23.28 -18.96 46.51
C ASN A 422 23.56 -18.01 47.69
N GLU A 423 24.79 -18.01 48.23
CA GLU A 423 25.36 -16.77 48.80
C GLU A 423 26.28 -16.02 47.80
N GLU A 424 26.83 -16.69 46.77
CA GLU A 424 27.72 -16.08 45.75
C GLU A 424 27.00 -15.54 44.50
N GLU A 425 25.73 -15.88 44.25
CA GLU A 425 24.98 -15.44 43.07
C GLU A 425 24.63 -13.94 43.08
N ILE A 426 24.38 -13.36 44.27
CA ILE A 426 23.96 -11.95 44.40
C ILE A 426 25.11 -10.98 44.03
N PRO A 427 26.36 -11.20 44.47
CA PRO A 427 27.52 -10.41 44.03
C PRO A 427 27.77 -10.47 42.51
N TYR A 428 27.69 -11.66 41.90
CA TYR A 428 27.94 -11.85 40.47
C TYR A 428 26.94 -11.08 39.60
N ILE A 429 25.63 -11.22 39.88
CA ILE A 429 24.60 -10.52 39.13
C ILE A 429 24.81 -9.01 39.19
N ARG A 430 25.19 -8.49 40.37
CA ARG A 430 25.48 -7.06 40.55
C ARG A 430 26.69 -6.63 39.72
N GLU A 431 27.77 -7.40 39.71
CA GLU A 431 28.97 -7.09 38.93
C GLU A 431 28.69 -7.06 37.42
N CYS A 432 27.95 -8.05 36.91
CA CYS A 432 27.57 -8.11 35.50
C CYS A 432 26.65 -6.96 35.09
N LEU A 433 25.70 -6.59 35.94
CA LEU A 433 24.83 -5.44 35.70
C LEU A 433 25.62 -4.12 35.72
N GLN A 434 26.57 -3.96 36.66
CA GLN A 434 27.44 -2.79 36.71
C GLN A 434 28.29 -2.66 35.44
N LYS A 435 28.90 -3.76 34.97
CA LYS A 435 29.67 -3.76 33.70
C LYS A 435 28.82 -3.31 32.51
N ILE A 436 27.57 -3.75 32.43
CA ILE A 436 26.63 -3.34 31.36
C ILE A 436 26.29 -1.85 31.49
N GLU A 437 26.10 -1.37 32.72
CA GLU A 437 25.78 0.04 33.00
C GLU A 437 26.94 0.97 32.65
N ASP A 438 28.17 0.61 33.03
CA ASP A 438 29.38 1.37 32.68
C ASP A 438 29.55 1.49 31.15
N ILE A 439 29.31 0.40 30.40
CA ILE A 439 29.37 0.41 28.94
C ILE A 439 28.25 1.27 28.34
N ASN A 440 27.06 1.27 28.94
CA ASN A 440 25.97 2.14 28.50
C ASN A 440 26.31 3.61 28.70
N GLU A 441 26.91 3.98 29.84
CA GLU A 441 27.35 5.35 30.08
C GLU A 441 28.40 5.80 29.06
N ASP A 442 29.38 4.95 28.76
CA ASP A 442 30.37 5.23 27.73
C ASP A 442 29.75 5.37 26.34
N THR A 443 28.74 4.55 26.03
CA THR A 443 27.99 4.64 24.76
C THR A 443 27.20 5.94 24.67
N LEU A 444 26.60 6.42 25.76
CA LEU A 444 25.89 7.70 25.81
C LEU A 444 26.84 8.91 25.71
N LYS A 445 28.08 8.79 26.20
CA LYS A 445 29.11 9.82 25.97
C LYS A 445 29.48 9.88 24.49
N LEU A 446 29.71 8.71 23.87
CA LEU A 446 29.99 8.61 22.43
C LEU A 446 28.83 9.12 21.59
N GLU A 447 27.56 8.86 21.96
CA GLU A 447 26.39 9.40 21.25
C GLU A 447 26.43 10.93 21.18
N LYS A 448 26.81 11.62 22.26
CA LYS A 448 26.93 13.09 22.28
C LYS A 448 28.09 13.62 21.42
N GLU A 449 29.15 12.84 21.25
CA GLU A 449 30.29 13.19 20.41
C GLU A 449 29.99 12.93 18.94
N VAL A 450 29.38 11.78 18.63
CA VAL A 450 28.80 11.44 17.33
C VAL A 450 27.75 12.47 16.92
N ASP A 451 27.00 13.02 17.87
CA ASP A 451 25.99 14.01 17.56
C ASP A 451 26.57 15.33 17.02
N LYS A 452 27.80 15.66 17.45
CA LYS A 452 28.55 16.84 17.02
C LYS A 452 29.45 16.55 15.81
N PHE A 453 29.59 15.29 15.41
CA PHE A 453 30.39 14.90 14.27
C PHE A 453 29.75 15.42 12.98
N SER A 454 30.57 16.08 12.15
CA SER A 454 30.22 16.52 10.81
C SER A 454 31.41 16.24 9.90
N GLY A 455 31.38 15.10 9.21
CA GLY A 455 32.49 14.61 8.40
C GLY A 455 32.03 13.55 7.42
N THR A 456 32.97 12.97 6.67
CA THR A 456 32.73 11.92 5.68
C THR A 456 33.06 10.53 6.24
N THR A 457 32.67 9.47 5.53
CA THR A 457 33.04 8.08 5.90
C THR A 457 34.53 7.77 5.80
N GLU A 458 35.31 8.65 5.17
CA GLU A 458 36.78 8.52 5.05
C GLU A 458 37.53 9.23 6.19
N ASP A 459 36.82 10.01 7.02
CA ASP A 459 37.45 10.80 8.07
C ASP A 459 37.98 9.93 9.22
N LYS A 460 39.15 10.31 9.73
CA LYS A 460 39.79 9.61 10.85
C LYS A 460 38.91 9.54 12.09
N ASP A 461 38.12 10.59 12.33
CA ASP A 461 37.21 10.68 13.46
C ASP A 461 36.02 9.72 13.32
N PHE A 462 35.54 9.47 12.08
CA PHE A 462 34.52 8.46 11.81
C PHE A 462 35.02 7.06 12.21
N TYR A 463 36.22 6.68 11.75
CA TYR A 463 36.83 5.40 12.13
C TYR A 463 37.09 5.30 13.64
N HIS A 464 37.50 6.40 14.27
CA HIS A 464 37.71 6.43 15.70
C HIS A 464 36.42 6.14 16.49
N PHE A 465 35.32 6.83 16.17
CA PHE A 465 34.03 6.58 16.81
C PHE A 465 33.50 5.18 16.52
N GLN A 466 33.64 4.72 15.27
CA GLN A 466 33.23 3.38 14.88
C GLN A 466 34.00 2.30 15.65
N GLU A 467 35.32 2.45 15.81
CA GLU A 467 36.15 1.52 16.58
C GLU A 467 35.75 1.49 18.05
N LEU A 468 35.50 2.65 18.68
CA LEU A 468 35.07 2.72 20.07
C LEU A 468 33.69 2.09 20.29
N LEU A 469 32.74 2.31 19.37
CA LEU A 469 31.41 1.69 19.43
C LEU A 469 31.48 0.17 19.23
N ILE A 470 32.28 -0.31 18.26
CA ILE A 470 32.52 -1.76 18.08
C ILE A 470 33.17 -2.37 19.32
N ARG A 471 34.13 -1.66 19.94
CA ARG A 471 34.76 -2.11 21.18
C ARG A 471 33.75 -2.26 22.31
N ASN A 472 32.74 -1.39 22.40
CA ASN A 472 31.66 -1.53 23.38
C ASN A 472 30.76 -2.74 23.10
N ILE A 473 30.51 -3.10 21.84
CA ILE A 473 29.81 -4.36 21.49
C ILE A 473 30.61 -5.56 21.98
N VAL A 474 31.91 -5.61 21.69
CA VAL A 474 32.78 -6.72 22.12
C VAL A 474 32.80 -6.85 23.65
N LYS A 475 32.88 -5.72 24.38
CA LYS A 475 32.80 -5.73 25.85
C LYS A 475 31.46 -6.28 26.34
N LEU A 476 30.34 -5.92 25.70
CA LEU A 476 29.00 -6.42 26.04
C LEU A 476 28.88 -7.93 25.77
N ASP A 477 29.43 -8.43 24.66
CA ASP A 477 29.41 -9.86 24.33
C ASP A 477 30.22 -10.70 25.33
N ASN A 478 31.30 -10.13 25.88
CA ASN A 478 32.11 -10.75 26.93
C ASN A 478 31.44 -10.75 28.31
N VAL A 479 30.29 -10.08 28.51
CA VAL A 479 29.53 -10.19 29.76
C VAL A 479 28.79 -11.52 29.77
N GLU A 480 29.26 -12.44 30.59
CA GLU A 480 28.63 -13.73 30.85
C GLU A 480 27.30 -13.53 31.57
N THR A 481 26.29 -14.32 31.18
CA THR A 481 24.91 -14.13 31.68
C THR A 481 24.45 -15.26 32.59
N GLU A 482 25.18 -16.38 32.65
CA GLU A 482 24.90 -17.56 33.49
C GLU A 482 23.41 -18.00 33.52
N GLY A 483 22.66 -17.72 32.45
CA GLY A 483 21.23 -18.02 32.40
C GLY A 483 20.32 -16.98 33.07
N TYR A 484 20.85 -15.97 33.78
CA TYR A 484 20.04 -14.91 34.38
C TYR A 484 19.35 -14.05 33.32
N PHE A 485 18.02 -14.06 33.35
CA PHE A 485 17.18 -13.33 32.39
C PHE A 485 17.42 -11.82 32.43
N ILE A 486 17.60 -11.25 33.62
CA ILE A 486 17.77 -9.80 33.82
C ILE A 486 19.05 -9.30 33.14
N ILE A 487 20.17 -10.03 33.29
CA ILE A 487 21.45 -9.69 32.64
C ILE A 487 21.31 -9.83 31.12
N ARG A 488 20.67 -10.90 30.64
CA ARG A 488 20.42 -11.11 29.19
C ARG A 488 19.62 -9.97 28.56
N GLU A 489 18.56 -9.52 29.21
CA GLU A 489 17.74 -8.41 28.71
C GLU A 489 18.50 -7.08 28.76
N LYS A 490 19.19 -6.77 29.87
CA LYS A 490 20.00 -5.54 29.98
C LYS A 490 21.11 -5.48 28.94
N ARG A 491 21.83 -6.60 28.72
CA ARG A 491 22.85 -6.72 27.67
C ARG A 491 22.24 -6.51 26.27
N ARG A 492 21.09 -7.12 25.98
CA ARG A 492 20.39 -6.96 24.70
C ARG A 492 19.95 -5.52 24.45
N MET A 493 19.46 -4.83 25.48
CA MET A 493 19.11 -3.41 25.39
C MET A 493 20.34 -2.54 25.14
N ALA A 494 21.46 -2.81 25.82
CA ALA A 494 22.73 -2.11 25.63
C ALA A 494 23.26 -2.27 24.19
N ILE A 495 23.26 -3.50 23.66
CA ILE A 495 23.70 -3.78 22.27
C ILE A 495 22.84 -2.98 21.27
N ARG A 496 21.51 -2.92 21.47
CA ARG A 496 20.62 -2.12 20.61
C ARG A 496 20.94 -0.63 20.67
N LEU A 497 21.28 -0.10 21.85
CA LEU A 497 21.68 1.29 22.00
C LEU A 497 22.97 1.57 21.21
N VAL A 498 24.01 0.74 21.36
CA VAL A 498 25.27 0.89 20.62
C VAL A 498 25.02 0.85 19.11
N GLN A 499 24.21 -0.10 18.63
CA GLN A 499 23.90 -0.22 17.21
C GLN A 499 23.17 1.02 16.67
N LYS A 500 22.23 1.58 17.44
CA LYS A 500 21.54 2.82 17.10
C LYS A 500 22.53 3.99 16.93
N VAL A 501 23.53 4.10 17.80
CA VAL A 501 24.55 5.16 17.72
C VAL A 501 25.47 4.95 16.50
N ILE A 502 25.82 3.70 16.17
CA ILE A 502 26.56 3.37 14.93
C ILE A 502 25.78 3.80 13.69
N ASP A 503 24.48 3.54 13.66
CA ASP A 503 23.63 3.89 12.52
C ASP A 503 23.51 5.41 12.38
N ALA A 504 23.36 6.14 13.51
CA ALA A 504 23.37 7.60 13.53
C ALA A 504 24.72 8.19 13.04
N LEU A 505 25.85 7.58 13.43
CA LEU A 505 27.17 7.96 12.94
C LEU A 505 27.28 7.81 11.41
N LYS A 506 26.77 6.70 10.86
CA LYS A 506 26.75 6.46 9.40
C LYS A 506 25.85 7.44 8.65
N GLU A 507 24.70 7.79 9.22
CA GLU A 507 23.76 8.75 8.61
C GLU A 507 24.36 10.16 8.55
N LYS A 508 25.13 10.55 9.57
CA LYS A 508 25.82 11.85 9.61
C LYS A 508 27.07 11.92 8.74
N ALA A 509 27.64 10.77 8.39
CA ALA A 509 28.80 10.66 7.53
C ALA A 509 28.39 10.71 6.04
N THR A 510 28.05 11.90 5.54
CA THR A 510 27.65 12.13 4.13
C THR A 510 28.81 12.42 3.20
#